data_AF-A0AAW6AIF9-F1
#
_entry.id   AF-A0AAW6AIF9-F1
#
_cell.length_a   1.000
_cell.length_b   1.000
_cell.length_c   1.000
_cell.angle_alpha   90.00
_cell.angle_beta   90.00
_cell.angle_gamma   90.00
#
_symmetry.space_group_name_H-M   'P 1'
#
loop_
_entity.id
_entity.type
_entity.pdbx_description
1 polymer ?
#
loop_
_entity_poly.entity_id
_entity_poly.type
_entity_poly.pdbx_seq_one_letter_code
_entity_poly.pdbx_strand_id
1 'polypeptide(L)'
;MKKVAYLLAVCLVGLSCMTAQPAFAAETHSSIISPVAESRSIYTAETTLAYSNGVRLHVTYTVNDTYGTITGIKSIKNWTSNSRVSNISWTHRYGLSNGSVVVTVTYYYNGSWHSEARTIYA
;
A
#
# COMPACT_ATOMS: atom_id res chain seq x y z
N MET A 1 -59.73 -82.45 16.94
CA MET A 1 -60.72 -81.35 16.99
C MET A 1 -59.98 -80.03 16.82
N LYS A 2 -60.46 -79.16 15.91
CA LYS A 2 -60.37 -77.68 15.86
C LYS A 2 -58.99 -77.00 15.99
N LYS A 3 -58.60 -75.97 15.23
CA LYS A 3 -59.08 -75.25 14.03
C LYS A 3 -58.06 -74.09 13.81
N VAL A 4 -57.74 -73.76 12.55
CA VAL A 4 -57.62 -72.38 11.99
C VAL A 4 -56.37 -71.57 12.41
N ALA A 5 -55.38 -71.38 11.53
CA ALA A 5 -55.23 -70.31 10.49
C ALA A 5 -55.08 -68.90 11.12
N TYR A 6 -54.13 -68.04 10.74
CA TYR A 6 -53.95 -67.28 9.49
C TYR A 6 -52.53 -66.66 9.56
N LEU A 7 -51.61 -66.76 8.58
CA LEU A 7 -51.56 -66.21 7.20
C LEU A 7 -51.51 -64.66 7.11
N LEU A 8 -50.44 -64.18 6.44
CA LEU A 8 -50.21 -62.91 5.70
C LEU A 8 -48.82 -62.34 6.11
N ALA A 9 -47.70 -62.46 5.39
CA ALA A 9 -47.37 -62.45 3.95
C ALA A 9 -47.88 -61.20 3.21
N VAL A 10 -46.95 -60.37 2.73
CA VAL A 10 -47.00 -59.34 1.66
C VAL A 10 -45.80 -58.40 1.89
N CYS A 11 -44.94 -58.00 0.93
CA CYS A 11 -44.79 -58.23 -0.51
C CYS A 11 -43.31 -57.95 -0.85
N LEU A 12 -42.64 -58.83 -1.61
CA LEU A 12 -42.31 -58.68 -3.05
C LEU A 12 -41.37 -57.52 -3.40
N VAL A 13 -40.07 -57.75 -3.66
CA VAL A 13 -39.41 -58.30 -4.89
C VAL A 13 -38.96 -57.17 -5.84
N GLY A 14 -37.71 -57.28 -6.31
CA GLY A 14 -37.29 -56.77 -7.63
C GLY A 14 -36.09 -55.82 -7.60
N LEU A 15 -34.86 -56.32 -7.71
CA LEU A 15 -34.07 -56.34 -8.96
C LEU A 15 -33.92 -54.97 -9.66
N SER A 16 -32.69 -54.44 -9.66
CA SER A 16 -31.97 -54.16 -10.93
C SER A 16 -30.52 -53.76 -10.69
N CYS A 17 -29.66 -54.47 -11.40
CA CYS A 17 -28.27 -54.18 -11.70
C CYS A 17 -28.16 -52.87 -12.49
N MET A 18 -27.14 -52.04 -12.20
CA MET A 18 -26.36 -51.35 -13.23
C MET A 18 -25.06 -50.77 -12.67
N THR A 19 -23.95 -51.16 -13.29
CA THR A 19 -22.59 -50.68 -13.10
C THR A 19 -22.40 -49.29 -13.74
N ALA A 20 -21.75 -48.35 -13.06
CA ALA A 20 -21.13 -47.19 -13.71
C ALA A 20 -19.94 -46.62 -12.90
N GLN A 21 -18.74 -46.98 -13.37
CA GLN A 21 -17.51 -46.18 -13.53
C GLN A 21 -16.80 -45.51 -12.32
N PRO A 22 -15.45 -45.57 -12.27
CA PRO A 22 -14.67 -44.95 -11.20
C PRO A 22 -14.70 -43.43 -11.33
N ALA A 23 -14.90 -42.73 -10.22
CA ALA A 23 -14.73 -41.28 -10.14
C ALA A 23 -13.21 -40.96 -10.23
N PHE A 24 -12.76 -40.65 -11.44
CA PHE A 24 -11.47 -40.01 -11.67
C PHE A 24 -11.49 -38.58 -11.10
N ALA A 25 -10.46 -38.28 -10.32
CA ALA A 25 -9.81 -37.00 -10.08
C ALA A 25 -10.66 -35.71 -10.09
N ALA A 26 -10.76 -35.09 -8.92
CA ALA A 26 -10.71 -33.63 -8.83
C ALA A 26 -9.47 -33.26 -8.03
N GLU A 27 -8.34 -33.11 -8.74
CA GLU A 27 -7.19 -32.39 -8.21
C GLU A 27 -7.67 -30.98 -7.86
N THR A 28 -7.77 -30.71 -6.56
CA THR A 28 -8.03 -29.35 -6.09
C THR A 28 -6.74 -28.57 -6.31
N HIS A 29 -6.61 -27.96 -7.49
CA HIS A 29 -5.69 -26.86 -7.70
C HIS A 29 -6.16 -25.69 -6.82
N SER A 30 -5.73 -25.69 -5.56
CA SER A 30 -5.63 -24.46 -4.80
C SER A 30 -4.54 -23.63 -5.46
N SER A 31 -4.93 -22.84 -6.46
CA SER A 31 -4.14 -21.71 -6.91
C SER A 31 -3.98 -20.81 -5.70
N ILE A 32 -2.87 -20.98 -4.98
CA ILE A 32 -2.34 -19.94 -4.11
C ILE A 32 -2.03 -18.81 -5.07
N ILE A 33 -2.98 -17.87 -5.17
CA ILE A 33 -2.70 -16.55 -5.71
C ILE A 33 -1.66 -16.01 -4.73
N SER A 34 -0.38 -16.18 -5.07
CA SER A 34 0.68 -15.41 -4.47
C SER A 34 0.24 -13.96 -4.57
N PRO A 35 0.23 -13.17 -3.48
CA PRO A 35 0.10 -11.75 -3.67
C PRO A 35 1.26 -11.36 -4.58
N VAL A 36 0.95 -10.97 -5.82
CA VAL A 36 1.81 -10.05 -6.54
C VAL A 36 1.95 -8.89 -5.56
N ALA A 37 3.08 -8.84 -4.85
CA ALA A 37 3.58 -7.58 -4.36
C ALA A 37 3.66 -6.75 -5.64
N GLU A 38 2.71 -5.83 -5.84
CA GLU A 38 2.84 -4.83 -6.89
C GLU A 38 4.17 -4.15 -6.62
N SER A 39 5.20 -4.55 -7.35
CA SER A 39 6.49 -3.87 -7.39
C SER A 39 6.22 -2.54 -8.08
N ARG A 40 5.62 -1.59 -7.35
CA ARG A 40 5.56 -0.19 -7.76
C ARG A 40 6.95 0.37 -7.52
N SER A 41 7.88 0.02 -8.40
CA SER A 41 9.26 0.45 -8.32
C SER A 41 9.41 1.97 -8.32
N ILE A 42 8.39 2.72 -8.79
CA ILE A 42 8.35 4.18 -8.77
C ILE A 42 6.96 4.67 -8.35
N TYR A 43 6.87 5.54 -7.34
CA TYR A 43 5.62 6.14 -6.88
C TYR A 43 5.79 7.62 -6.47
N THR A 44 4.67 8.34 -6.30
CA THR A 44 4.66 9.73 -5.80
C THR A 44 4.34 9.73 -4.31
N ALA A 45 5.12 10.47 -3.54
CA ALA A 45 4.97 10.66 -2.11
C ALA A 45 4.90 12.14 -1.75
N GLU A 46 4.38 12.44 -0.56
CA GLU A 46 4.23 13.80 -0.06
C GLU A 46 4.74 13.90 1.38
N THR A 47 5.35 15.02 1.72
CA THR A 47 5.77 15.30 3.09
C THR A 47 5.66 16.78 3.40
N THR A 48 5.47 17.11 4.67
CA THR A 48 5.48 18.50 5.15
C THR A 48 6.69 18.71 6.05
N LEU A 49 7.61 19.54 5.60
CA LEU A 49 8.77 19.96 6.36
C LEU A 49 8.41 21.18 7.23
N ALA A 50 8.59 21.03 8.53
CA ALA A 50 8.45 22.12 9.48
C ALA A 50 9.82 22.73 9.81
N TYR A 51 9.89 24.06 9.71
CA TYR A 51 11.05 24.87 10.04
C TYR A 51 10.73 25.78 11.22
N SER A 52 11.76 26.42 11.77
CA SER A 52 11.57 27.34 12.88
C SER A 52 10.72 28.53 12.46
N ASN A 53 10.21 29.26 13.45
CA ASN A 53 9.38 30.46 13.26
C ASN A 53 8.08 30.23 12.46
N GLY A 54 7.62 28.99 12.30
CA GLY A 54 6.31 28.67 11.73
C GLY A 54 6.28 28.48 10.21
N VAL A 55 7.43 28.45 9.54
CA VAL A 55 7.54 28.19 8.10
C VAL A 55 7.33 26.70 7.82
N ARG A 56 6.53 26.39 6.80
CA ARG A 56 6.25 25.02 6.36
C ARG A 56 6.39 24.90 4.85
N LEU A 57 6.99 23.80 4.41
CA LEU A 57 7.08 23.41 3.00
C LEU A 57 6.38 22.07 2.80
N HIS A 58 5.35 22.03 1.95
CA HIS A 58 4.75 20.80 1.47
C HIS A 58 5.44 20.39 0.18
N VAL A 59 6.04 19.21 0.19
CA VAL A 59 6.89 18.69 -0.89
C VAL A 59 6.22 17.45 -1.46
N THR A 60 5.96 17.48 -2.76
CA THR A 60 5.52 16.31 -3.54
C THR A 60 6.71 15.82 -4.35
N TYR A 61 7.05 14.54 -4.25
CA TYR A 61 8.28 13.97 -4.82
C TYR A 61 8.06 12.55 -5.34
N THR A 62 8.98 12.08 -6.18
CA THR A 62 8.96 10.74 -6.76
C THR A 62 9.99 9.87 -6.04
N VAL A 63 9.54 8.72 -5.53
CA VAL A 63 10.38 7.71 -4.89
C VAL A 63 10.56 6.55 -5.85
N ASN A 64 11.80 6.07 -5.99
CA ASN A 64 12.12 4.77 -6.53
C ASN A 64 12.35 3.80 -5.37
N ASP A 65 11.38 2.91 -5.18
CA ASP A 65 11.33 1.96 -4.06
C ASP A 65 12.43 0.89 -4.16
N THR A 66 12.76 0.48 -5.39
CA THR A 66 13.78 -0.54 -5.66
C THR A 66 15.17 -0.12 -5.15
N TYR A 67 15.48 1.17 -5.18
CA TYR A 67 16.75 1.70 -4.71
C TYR A 67 16.63 2.48 -3.39
N GLY A 68 15.43 2.64 -2.84
CA GLY A 68 15.17 3.51 -1.68
C GLY A 68 15.65 4.95 -1.93
N THR A 69 15.30 5.51 -3.10
CA THR A 69 15.81 6.83 -3.52
C THR A 69 14.72 7.78 -3.99
N ILE A 70 14.86 9.05 -3.65
CA ILE A 70 14.09 10.14 -4.24
C ILE A 70 14.73 10.49 -5.58
N THR A 71 13.96 10.36 -6.66
CA THR A 71 14.43 10.57 -8.03
C THR A 71 13.97 11.89 -8.63
N GLY A 72 13.04 12.58 -8.00
CA GLY A 72 12.48 13.84 -8.50
C GLY A 72 11.70 14.61 -7.46
N ILE A 73 11.87 15.94 -7.43
CA ILE A 73 10.94 16.85 -6.76
C ILE A 73 9.92 17.34 -7.79
N LYS A 74 8.63 17.09 -7.54
CA LYS A 74 7.54 17.52 -8.43
C LYS A 74 7.06 18.93 -8.11
N SER A 75 6.85 19.22 -6.83
CA SER A 75 6.40 20.55 -6.40
C SER A 75 6.79 20.82 -4.96
N ILE A 76 6.98 22.11 -4.65
CA ILE A 76 7.15 22.60 -3.29
C ILE A 76 6.23 23.82 -3.11
N LYS A 77 5.34 23.73 -2.13
CA LYS A 77 4.44 24.83 -1.73
C LYS A 77 4.83 25.30 -0.34
N ASN A 78 4.97 26.61 -0.15
CA ASN A 78 5.31 27.19 1.14
C ASN A 78 4.12 27.93 1.76
N TRP A 79 4.04 27.90 3.08
CA TRP A 79 3.19 28.79 3.87
C TRP A 79 3.82 29.04 5.23
N THR A 80 3.29 30.01 5.96
CA THR A 80 3.71 30.32 7.32
C THR A 80 2.48 30.60 8.18
N SER A 81 2.50 30.14 9.42
CA SER A 81 1.51 30.55 10.43
C SER A 81 1.94 31.81 11.20
N ASN A 82 3.14 32.34 10.93
CA ASN A 82 3.72 33.48 11.63
C ASN A 82 3.74 34.70 10.73
N SER A 83 2.96 35.72 11.08
CA SER A 83 2.82 36.97 10.31
C SER A 83 4.09 37.83 10.27
N ARG A 84 5.06 37.56 11.15
CA ARG A 84 6.36 38.26 11.16
C ARG A 84 7.37 37.69 10.16
N VAL A 85 7.06 36.52 9.59
CA VAL A 85 7.92 35.91 8.56
C VAL A 85 7.51 36.41 7.19
N SER A 86 8.49 36.79 6.38
CA SER A 86 8.29 37.26 5.01
C SER A 86 9.42 36.78 4.10
N ASN A 87 9.28 37.02 2.79
CA ASN A 87 10.29 36.71 1.78
C ASN A 87 10.81 35.26 1.85
N ILE A 88 9.86 34.31 1.94
CA ILE A 88 10.18 32.88 2.00
C ILE A 88 10.60 32.41 0.62
N SER A 89 11.79 31.83 0.54
CA SER A 89 12.32 31.16 -0.64
C SER A 89 12.89 29.80 -0.24
N TRP A 90 13.04 28.91 -1.20
CA TRP A 90 13.54 27.57 -0.95
C TRP A 90 14.39 27.07 -2.11
N THR A 91 15.30 26.16 -1.77
CA THR A 91 16.13 25.42 -2.72
C THR A 91 16.16 23.96 -2.30
N HIS A 92 16.48 23.07 -3.23
CA HIS A 92 16.68 21.65 -2.92
C HIS A 92 17.91 21.13 -3.64
N ARG A 93 18.52 20.09 -3.06
CA ARG A 93 19.60 19.33 -3.67
C ARG A 93 19.49 17.87 -3.27
N TYR A 94 19.89 16.98 -4.16
CA TYR A 94 20.02 15.57 -3.81
C TYR A 94 21.17 15.38 -2.83
N GLY A 95 20.94 14.57 -1.80
CA GLY A 95 21.94 14.21 -0.81
C GLY A 95 23.02 13.35 -1.45
N LEU A 96 24.23 13.40 -0.87
CA LEU A 96 25.39 12.65 -1.37
C LEU A 96 25.28 11.14 -1.11
N SER A 97 24.35 10.71 -0.25
CA SER A 97 24.16 9.31 0.15
C SER A 97 22.68 9.03 0.41
N ASN A 98 22.24 7.81 0.07
CA ASN A 98 20.93 7.24 0.40
C ASN A 98 19.72 7.88 -0.31
N GLY A 99 19.91 8.45 -1.51
CA GLY A 99 18.80 8.97 -2.30
C GLY A 99 17.91 10.00 -1.59
N SER A 100 18.48 10.72 -0.63
CA SER A 100 17.78 11.73 0.14
C SER A 100 17.71 13.05 -0.63
N VAL A 101 16.82 13.95 -0.22
CA VAL A 101 16.80 15.34 -0.69
C VAL A 101 16.93 16.27 0.49
N VAL A 102 17.91 17.17 0.42
CA VAL A 102 18.06 18.26 1.37
C VAL A 102 17.32 19.47 0.82
N VAL A 103 16.32 19.94 1.55
CA VAL A 103 15.56 21.14 1.26
C VAL A 103 16.02 22.23 2.22
N THR A 104 16.45 23.36 1.67
CA THR A 104 16.87 24.52 2.44
C THR A 104 15.85 25.63 2.23
N VAL A 105 15.33 26.17 3.32
CA VAL A 105 14.49 27.36 3.31
C VAL A 105 15.29 28.58 3.74
N THR A 106 15.01 29.71 3.12
CA THR A 106 15.54 31.02 3.51
C THR A 106 14.36 31.98 3.68
N TYR A 107 14.32 32.68 4.81
CA TYR A 107 13.22 33.58 5.13
C TYR A 107 13.70 34.79 5.93
N TYR A 108 12.96 35.89 5.84
CA TYR A 108 13.20 37.09 6.62
C TYR A 108 12.33 37.09 7.88
N TYR A 109 12.95 37.23 9.04
CA TYR A 109 12.27 37.26 10.33
C TYR A 109 12.95 38.25 11.27
N ASN A 110 12.15 39.13 11.86
CA ASN A 110 12.58 40.08 12.89
C ASN A 110 13.81 40.92 12.51
N GLY A 111 13.86 41.44 11.28
CA GLY A 111 14.94 42.31 10.85
C GLY A 111 16.18 41.60 10.30
N SER A 112 16.14 40.27 10.15
CA SER A 112 17.31 39.50 9.69
C SER A 112 16.90 38.32 8.81
N TRP A 113 17.84 37.90 7.97
CA TRP A 113 17.70 36.68 7.15
C TRP A 113 18.08 35.46 7.96
N HIS A 114 17.27 34.41 7.83
CA HIS A 114 17.48 33.11 8.45
C HIS A 114 17.47 32.03 7.39
N SER A 115 18.23 30.96 7.61
CA SER A 115 18.24 29.81 6.72
C SER A 115 18.31 28.52 7.53
N GLU A 116 17.51 27.53 7.12
CA GLU A 116 17.42 26.24 7.78
C GLU A 116 17.28 25.13 6.73
N ALA A 117 17.86 23.97 7.01
CA ALA A 117 17.81 22.81 6.13
C ALA A 117 17.13 21.62 6.80
N ARG A 118 16.38 20.85 6.01
CA ARG A 118 15.77 19.59 6.40
C ARG A 118 16.01 18.54 5.32
N THR A 119 16.10 17.29 5.74
CA THR A 119 16.33 16.17 4.83
C THR A 119 15.06 15.33 4.73
N ILE A 120 14.68 14.99 3.50
CA ILE A 120 13.67 13.99 3.18
C ILE A 120 14.40 12.70 2.82
N TYR A 121 13.93 11.60 3.36
CA TYR A 121 14.38 10.25 3.03
C TYR A 121 13.26 9.52 2.29
N ALA A 122 13.64 8.60 1.40
CA ALA A 122 12.72 7.69 0.73
C ALA A 122 12.20 6.62 1.69
#